data_AF-A0A1Y5GVM7-F1
#
_entry.id   AF-A0A1Y5GVM7-F1
#
_cell.length_a   1.000
_cell.length_b   1.000
_cell.length_c   1.000
_cell.angle_alpha   90.00
_cell.angle_beta   90.00
_cell.angle_gamma   90.00
#
_symmetry.space_group_name_H-M   'P 1'
#
loop_
_entity.id
_entity.type
_entity.pdbx_description
1 polymer ?
#
loop_
_entity_poly.entity_id
_entity_poly.type
_entity_poly.pdbx_seq_one_letter_code
_entity_poly.pdbx_strand_id
1 'polypeptide(L)' 'MSGISEEQLQELANAIADQCDDMELEPEQVLDGIARSLIAAATTFGAKNFRVNVENHGTCVVTTVPEM' A
#
# COMPACT_ATOMS: atom_id res chain seq x y z
N MET A 1 -10.61 15.26 -10.98
CA MET A 1 -10.28 14.14 -10.06
C MET A 1 -9.05 13.46 -10.65
N SER A 2 -7.89 13.53 -9.98
CA SER A 2 -6.70 12.75 -10.36
C SER A 2 -6.60 11.58 -9.37
N GLY A 3 -7.30 10.49 -9.70
CA GLY A 3 -7.23 9.23 -8.98
C GLY A 3 -6.60 8.16 -9.87
N ILE A 4 -6.13 7.08 -9.27
CA ILE A 4 -5.76 5.86 -9.98
C ILE A 4 -7.01 5.31 -10.70
N SER A 5 -6.89 4.92 -11.98
CA SER A 5 -7.99 4.27 -12.70
C SER A 5 -8.21 2.84 -12.19
N GLU A 6 -9.37 2.24 -12.49
CA GLU A 6 -9.64 0.83 -12.16
C GLU A 6 -8.61 -0.12 -12.79
N GLU A 7 -8.23 0.15 -14.04
CA GLU A 7 -7.20 -0.62 -14.77
C GLU A 7 -5.85 -0.54 -14.05
N GLN A 8 -5.41 0.68 -13.68
CA GLN A 8 -4.16 0.86 -12.94
C GLN A 8 -4.20 0.22 -11.55
N LEU A 9 -5.36 0.23 -10.89
CA LEU A 9 -5.58 -0.47 -9.62
C LEU A 9 -5.41 -1.99 -9.78
N GLN A 10 -6.00 -2.55 -10.83
CA GLN A 10 -5.93 -3.98 -11.11
C GLN A 10 -4.50 -4.40 -11.49
N GLU A 11 -3.83 -3.62 -12.35
CA GLU A 11 -2.43 -3.85 -12.71
C GLU A 11 -1.51 -3.82 -11.48
N LEU A 12 -1.70 -2.84 -10.59
CA LEU A 12 -0.94 -2.73 -9.36
C LEU A 12 -1.19 -3.92 -8.43
N ALA A 13 -2.45 -4.34 -8.27
CA ALA A 13 -2.81 -5.48 -7.44
C ALA A 13 -2.21 -6.78 -7.96
N ASN A 14 -2.26 -7.01 -9.28
CA ASN A 14 -1.66 -8.17 -9.91
C ASN A 14 -0.14 -8.18 -9.73
N ALA A 15 0.52 -7.04 -9.98
CA ALA A 15 1.98 -6.94 -9.83
C ALA A 15 2.44 -7.21 -8.38
N ILE A 16 1.67 -6.77 -7.38
CA ILE A 16 1.96 -7.07 -5.97
C ILE A 16 1.79 -8.57 -5.71
N ALA A 17 0.72 -9.19 -6.22
CA ALA A 17 0.46 -10.62 -6.03
C ALA A 17 1.57 -11.46 -6.68
N ASP A 18 1.88 -11.22 -7.96
CA ASP A 18 2.91 -11.94 -8.70
C ASP A 18 4.27 -11.84 -7.98
N GLN A 19 4.64 -10.64 -7.51
CA GLN A 19 5.90 -10.44 -6.79
C GLN A 19 5.94 -11.16 -5.44
N CYS A 20 4.80 -11.25 -4.73
CA CYS A 20 4.71 -11.97 -3.47
C CYS A 20 4.79 -13.48 -3.66
N ASP A 21 4.15 -13.99 -4.71
CA ASP A 21 4.19 -15.40 -5.11
C ASP A 21 5.61 -15.82 -5.51
N ASP A 22 6.30 -15.01 -6.31
CA ASP A 22 7.71 -15.22 -6.71
C ASP A 22 8.67 -15.25 -5.51
N MET A 23 8.31 -14.56 -4.42
CA MET A 23 9.07 -14.52 -3.17
C MET A 23 8.67 -15.64 -2.19
N GLU A 24 7.71 -16.49 -2.56
CA GLU A 24 7.14 -17.55 -1.72
C GLU A 24 6.69 -17.03 -0.35
N LEU A 25 6.08 -15.84 -0.31
CA LEU A 25 5.64 -15.22 0.93
C LEU A 25 4.33 -15.82 1.44
N GLU A 26 4.27 -16.07 2.74
CA GLU A 26 3.03 -16.40 3.42
C GLU A 26 2.11 -15.16 3.49
N PRO A 27 0.77 -15.34 3.54
CA PRO A 27 -0.19 -14.23 3.53
C PRO A 27 0.09 -13.14 4.59
N GLU A 28 0.55 -13.53 5.78
CA GLU A 28 0.90 -12.60 6.85
C GLU A 28 2.13 -11.73 6.51
N GLN A 29 3.11 -12.31 5.81
CA GLN A 29 4.32 -11.62 5.36
C GLN A 29 4.02 -10.66 4.21
N VAL A 30 3.08 -11.03 3.32
CA VAL A 30 2.56 -10.14 2.27
C VAL A 30 1.94 -8.89 2.89
N LEU A 31 1.05 -9.07 3.87
CA LEU A 31 0.39 -7.94 4.55
C LEU A 31 1.38 -7.04 5.29
N ASP A 32 2.37 -7.61 5.99
CA ASP A 32 3.44 -6.86 6.65
C ASP A 32 4.29 -6.07 5.62
N GLY A 33 4.66 -6.71 4.51
CA GLY A 33 5.44 -6.09 3.44
C GLY A 33 4.71 -4.93 2.76
N ILE A 34 3.42 -5.09 2.45
CA ILE A 34 2.59 -4.04 1.88
C ILE A 34 2.47 -2.86 2.85
N ALA A 35 2.23 -3.13 4.14
CA ALA A 35 2.12 -2.08 5.16
C ALA A 35 3.42 -1.26 5.29
N ARG A 36 4.59 -1.92 5.32
CA ARG A 36 5.90 -1.25 5.36
C ARG A 36 6.17 -0.46 4.08
N SER A 37 5.83 -1.01 2.92
CA SER A 37 5.97 -0.34 1.63
C SER A 37 5.12 0.92 1.55
N LEU A 38 3.91 0.88 2.10
CA LEU A 38 3.03 2.04 2.17
C LEU A 38 3.60 3.15 3.07
N ILE A 39 4.19 2.79 4.21
CA ILE A 39 4.91 3.75 5.09
C ILE A 39 6.12 4.36 4.39
N ALA A 40 6.92 3.53 3.70
CA ALA A 40 8.08 3.97 2.94
C ALA A 40 7.69 4.92 1.80
N ALA A 41 6.64 4.59 1.05
CA ALA A 41 6.08 5.44 0.00
C ALA A 41 5.57 6.77 0.57
N ALA A 42 4.78 6.73 1.66
CA ALA A 42 4.28 7.94 2.31
C ALA A 42 5.43 8.88 2.74
N THR A 43 6.50 8.30 3.30
CA THR A 43 7.71 9.04 3.65
C THR A 43 8.41 9.61 2.42
N THR A 44 8.62 8.80 1.38
CA THR A 44 9.33 9.17 0.15
C THR A 44 8.63 10.29 -0.61
N PHE A 45 7.31 10.24 -0.70
CA PHE A 45 6.50 11.25 -1.40
C PHE A 45 6.07 12.42 -0.51
N GLY A 46 6.55 12.48 0.74
CA GLY A 46 6.27 13.58 1.66
C GLY A 46 4.82 13.66 2.15
N ALA A 47 4.05 12.57 2.00
CA ALA A 47 2.67 12.49 2.46
C ALA A 47 2.65 12.23 3.98
N LYS A 48 2.48 13.30 4.76
CA LYS A 48 2.24 13.19 6.21
C LYS A 48 0.77 12.92 6.48
N ASN A 49 0.47 11.90 7.28
CA ASN A 49 -0.89 11.52 7.68
C ASN A 49 -1.81 11.15 6.51
N PHE A 50 -1.37 10.18 5.71
CA PHE A 50 -2.12 9.68 4.56
C PHE A 50 -3.31 8.83 5.03
N ARG A 51 -4.52 9.18 4.58
CA ARG A 51 -5.74 8.40 4.83
C ARG A 51 -6.39 8.06 3.50
N VAL A 52 -6.65 6.78 3.30
CA VAL A 52 -7.46 6.29 2.18
C VAL A 52 -8.74 5.69 2.73
N ASN A 53 -9.86 6.12 2.18
CA ASN A 53 -11.14 5.48 2.37
C ASN A 53 -11.41 4.62 1.14
N VAL A 54 -11.48 3.30 1.31
CA VAL A 54 -11.87 2.37 0.27
C VAL A 54 -13.34 2.07 0.48
N GLU A 55 -14.18 2.66 -0.35
CA GLU A 55 -15.64 2.55 -0.24
C GLU A 55 -16.06 1.07 -0.17
N ASN A 56 -16.95 0.74 0.78
CA ASN A 56 -17.45 -0.61 1.06
C ASN A 56 -16.42 -1.66 1.51
N HIS A 57 -15.13 -1.31 1.65
CA HIS A 57 -14.07 -2.23 2.07
C HIS A 57 -13.42 -1.84 3.40
N GLY A 58 -13.12 -0.56 3.62
CA GLY A 58 -12.52 -0.12 4.87
C GLY A 58 -11.76 1.20 4.79
N THR A 59 -11.09 1.56 5.88
CA THR A 59 -10.23 2.75 5.93
C THR A 59 -8.80 2.33 6.29
N CYS A 60 -7.82 2.84 5.55
CA CYS A 60 -6.41 2.74 5.88
C CYS A 60 -5.89 4.12 6.34
N VAL A 61 -5.18 4.17 7.46
CA VAL A 61 -4.55 5.38 7.98
C VAL A 61 -3.08 5.11 8.23
N VAL A 62 -2.22 5.92 7.62
CA VAL A 62 -0.76 5.83 7.75
C VAL A 62 -0.28 7.08 8.47
N THR A 63 0.30 6.86 9.65
CA THR A 63 0.96 7.92 10.43
C THR A 63 2.44 7.63 10.44
N THR A 64 3.22 8.48 9.76
CA THR A 64 4.68 8.40 9.79
C THR A 64 5.18 9.13 11.02
N VAL A 65 6.05 8.46 11.80
CA VAL A 65 6.76 9.07 12.93
C VAL A 65 8.15 9.48 12.47
N PRO A 66 8.64 10.69 12.79
CA PRO A 66 10.03 11.05 12.55
C PRO A 66 10.94 10.12 13.35
N GLU A 67 12.05 9.65 12.76
CA GLU A 67 13.12 9.03 13.53
C GLU A 67 13.69 10.06 14.52
N MET A 68 13.79 9.68 15.80
CA MET A 68 14.34 10.49 16.89
C MET A 68 15.85 10.27 17.05
#